data_AF-A0A940MBE3-F1
#
_entry.id   AF-A0A940MBE3-F1
#
_cell.length_a   1.000
_cell.length_b   1.000
_cell.length_c   1.000
_cell.angle_alpha   90.00
_cell.angle_beta   90.00
_cell.angle_gamma   90.00
#
_symmetry.space_group_name_H-M   'P 1'
#
loop_
_entity.id
_entity.type
_entity.pdbx_description
1 polymer ?
#
loop_
_entity_poly.entity_id
_entity_poly.type
_entity_poly.pdbx_seq_one_letter_code
_entity_poly.pdbx_strand_id
1 'polypeptide(L)' 'MTETTGPPAEALHPNLNTDGLTDEQRRGGACTYCGGPLTTGIAVDLGERRDPDGVRVFPRACPACAERCAP' A
#
# COMPACT_ATOMS: atom_id res chain seq x y z
N MET A 1 -2.80 -4.41 -28.46
CA MET A 1 -2.59 -4.90 -27.08
C MET A 1 -3.27 -3.91 -26.16
N THR A 2 -4.58 -4.05 -25.96
CA THR A 2 -5.32 -3.23 -25.01
C THR A 2 -5.11 -3.86 -23.64
N GLU A 3 -4.24 -3.24 -22.83
CA GLU A 3 -4.18 -3.55 -21.41
C GLU A 3 -5.56 -3.26 -20.83
N THR A 4 -6.29 -4.30 -20.45
CA THR A 4 -7.42 -4.19 -19.53
C THR A 4 -6.83 -3.82 -18.17
N THR A 5 -6.38 -2.57 -18.03
CA THR A 5 -6.04 -2.00 -16.74
C THR A 5 -7.36 -1.80 -16.03
N GLY A 6 -7.67 -2.67 -15.06
CA GLY A 6 -8.62 -2.33 -14.00
C GLY A 6 -8.22 -1.00 -13.38
N PRO A 7 -9.11 -0.33 -12.60
CA PRO A 7 -8.75 0.95 -11.99
C PRO A 7 -7.39 0.81 -11.29
N PRO A 8 -6.47 1.77 -11.48
CA PRO A 8 -5.14 1.67 -10.90
C PRO A 8 -5.32 1.51 -9.39
N ALA A 9 -4.50 0.65 -8.76
CA ALA A 9 -4.71 0.29 -7.36
C ALA A 9 -4.75 1.50 -6.41
N GLU A 10 -4.18 2.63 -6.83
CA GLU A 10 -4.33 3.96 -6.21
C GLU A 10 -5.77 4.42 -6.03
N ALA A 11 -6.65 4.12 -6.97
CA ALA A 11 -8.07 4.43 -6.89
C ALA A 11 -8.79 3.62 -5.80
N LEU A 12 -8.26 2.46 -5.42
CA LEU A 12 -8.82 1.62 -4.35
C LEU A 12 -8.39 2.07 -2.95
N HIS A 13 -7.36 2.90 -2.81
CA HIS A 13 -6.93 3.44 -1.52
C HIS A 13 -6.52 4.91 -1.66
N PRO A 14 -7.48 5.82 -1.94
CA PRO A 14 -7.18 7.23 -2.20
C PRO A 14 -6.63 7.96 -0.96
N ASN A 15 -6.85 7.43 0.24
CA ASN A 15 -6.38 8.01 1.50
C ASN A 15 -5.00 7.48 1.93
N LEU A 16 -4.31 6.70 1.09
CA LEU A 16 -2.97 6.24 1.39
C LEU A 16 -1.98 7.39 1.22
N ASN A 17 -1.52 7.98 2.32
CA ASN A 17 -0.43 8.94 2.28
C ASN A 17 0.91 8.20 2.19
N THR A 18 1.63 8.36 1.09
CA THR A 18 2.98 7.81 0.92
C THR A 18 4.06 8.75 1.48
N ASP A 19 3.70 9.99 1.78
CA ASP A 19 4.56 10.96 2.44
C ASP A 19 4.78 10.55 3.92
N GLY A 20 6.03 10.55 4.36
CA GLY A 20 6.40 10.18 5.73
C GLY A 20 6.41 8.68 6.05
N LEU A 21 6.21 7.79 5.06
CA LEU A 21 6.38 6.35 5.28
C LEU A 21 7.84 6.00 5.62
N THR A 22 8.00 5.12 6.61
CA THR A 22 9.31 4.52 6.90
C THR A 22 9.74 3.58 5.78
N ASP A 23 11.03 3.24 5.73
CA ASP A 23 11.54 2.26 4.77
C ASP A 23 10.84 0.90 4.88
N GLU A 24 10.53 0.44 6.11
CA GLU A 24 9.77 -0.79 6.33
C GLU A 24 8.35 -0.71 5.74
N GLN A 25 7.67 0.43 5.86
CA GLN A 25 6.34 0.61 5.28
C GLN A 25 6.38 0.68 3.75
N ARG A 26 7.37 1.41 3.20
CA ARG A 26 7.60 1.54 1.74
C ARG A 26 7.86 0.20 1.06
N ARG A 27 8.59 -0.69 1.75
CA ARG A 27 8.89 -2.05 1.29
C ARG A 27 7.79 -3.08 1.59
N GLY A 28 6.75 -2.69 2.32
CA GLY A 28 5.66 -3.59 2.74
C GLY A 28 6.04 -4.56 3.87
N GLY A 29 7.11 -4.27 4.63
CA GLY A 29 7.49 -4.99 5.85
C GLY A 29 6.75 -4.52 7.10
N ALA A 30 6.13 -3.35 7.04
CA ALA A 30 5.25 -2.82 8.09
C ALA A 30 3.93 -2.31 7.49
N CYS A 31 2.87 -2.35 8.29
CA CYS A 31 1.56 -1.86 7.91
C CYS A 31 1.65 -0.36 7.62
N THR A 32 1.22 0.02 6.43
CA THR A 32 1.27 1.41 5.97
C THR A 32 0.43 2.33 6.87
N TYR A 33 -0.63 1.81 7.50
CA TYR A 33 -1.52 2.57 8.37
C TYR A 33 -1.09 2.58 9.85
N CYS A 34 -0.81 1.42 10.44
CA CYS A 34 -0.55 1.32 11.89
C CYS A 34 0.93 1.11 12.27
N GLY A 35 1.82 0.95 11.28
CA GLY A 35 3.25 0.69 11.51
C GLY A 35 3.57 -0.71 12.06
N GLY A 36 2.56 -1.54 12.35
CA GLY A 36 2.77 -2.88 12.87
C GLY A 36 3.50 -3.80 11.88
N PRO A 37 4.38 -4.71 12.33
CA PRO A 37 5.13 -5.58 11.45
C PRO A 37 4.21 -6.50 10.64
N LEU A 38 4.51 -6.67 9.36
CA LEU A 38 3.79 -7.55 8.46
C LEU A 38 4.59 -8.81 8.22
N THR A 39 3.94 -9.96 8.39
CA THR A 39 4.45 -11.22 7.86
C THR A 39 3.87 -11.43 6.47
N THR A 40 4.62 -12.09 5.59
CA THR A 40 4.24 -12.30 4.18
C THR A 40 2.90 -13.01 4.00
N GLY A 41 2.43 -13.78 4.98
CA GLY A 41 1.18 -14.52 4.90
C GLY A 41 -0.09 -13.71 5.18
N ILE A 42 0.02 -12.55 5.84
CA ILE A 42 -1.15 -11.74 6.26
C ILE A 42 -1.19 -10.36 5.61
N ALA A 43 -0.12 -9.98 4.90
CA ALA A 43 0.00 -8.66 4.32
C ALA A 43 -0.96 -8.53 3.14
N VAL A 44 -1.88 -7.57 3.23
CA VAL A 44 -2.77 -7.18 2.12
C VAL A 44 -2.03 -6.17 1.27
N ASP A 45 -1.93 -6.47 -0.03
CA ASP A 45 -1.34 -5.56 -1.01
C ASP A 45 -2.29 -4.40 -1.29
N LEU A 46 -1.83 -3.15 -1.08
CA LEU A 46 -2.61 -1.94 -1.40
C LEU A 46 -2.36 -1.48 -2.85
N GLY A 47 -1.52 -2.22 -3.57
CA GLY A 47 -1.06 -2.00 -4.93
C GLY A 47 0.11 -1.03 -5.02
N GLU A 48 0.67 -0.96 -6.22
CA GLU A 48 1.79 -0.09 -6.55
C GLU A 48 1.44 1.39 -6.38
N ARG A 49 2.39 2.17 -5.83
CA ARG A 49 2.34 3.63 -5.76
C ARG A 49 3.69 4.23 -6.07
N ARG A 50 3.73 5.55 -6.18
CA ARG A 50 4.96 6.33 -6.14
C ARG A 50 5.02 7.14 -4.85
N ASP A 51 6.20 7.22 -4.28
CA ASP A 51 6.49 8.18 -3.21
C ASP A 51 6.65 9.61 -3.80
N PRO A 52 6.83 10.63 -2.95
CA PRO A 52 7.07 12.01 -3.40
C PRO A 52 8.32 12.17 -4.29
N ASP A 53 9.34 11.32 -4.13
CA ASP A 53 10.58 11.33 -4.90
C ASP A 53 10.45 10.58 -6.25
N GLY A 54 9.26 10.04 -6.55
CA GLY A 54 8.96 9.30 -7.78
C GLY A 54 9.41 7.82 -7.76
N VAL A 55 9.88 7.32 -6.63
CA VAL A 55 10.28 5.93 -6.41
C VAL A 55 9.03 5.05 -6.28
N ARG A 56 9.04 3.91 -6.98
CA ARG A 56 7.98 2.90 -6.87
C ARG A 56 8.01 2.24 -5.50
N VAL A 57 6.87 2.23 -4.83
CA VAL A 57 6.66 1.58 -3.54
C VAL A 57 5.48 0.62 -3.63
N PHE A 58 5.54 -0.44 -2.83
CA PHE A 58 4.52 -1.49 -2.78
C PHE A 58 3.95 -1.58 -1.36
N PRO A 59 3.19 -0.55 -0.94
CA PRO A 59 2.66 -0.45 0.40
C PRO A 59 1.71 -1.62 0.70
N ARG A 60 1.82 -2.14 1.92
CA ARG A 60 0.98 -3.24 2.41
C ARG A 60 0.28 -2.85 3.70
N ALA A 61 -0.86 -3.48 3.99
CA ALA A 61 -1.58 -3.32 5.24
C ALA A 61 -1.77 -4.67 5.94
N CYS A 62 -2.01 -4.63 7.26
CA CYS A 62 -2.56 -5.80 7.94
C CYS A 62 -4.06 -5.94 7.58
N PRO A 63 -4.66 -7.13 7.72
CA PRO A 63 -6.06 -7.35 7.32
C PRO A 63 -7.02 -6.39 8.01
N ALA A 64 -6.82 -6.14 9.31
CA ALA A 64 -7.67 -5.22 10.07
C ALA A 64 -7.63 -3.78 9.55
N CYS A 65 -6.46 -3.28 9.13
CA CYS A 65 -6.33 -1.94 8.56
C CYS A 65 -6.80 -1.89 7.10
N ALA A 66 -6.58 -2.96 6.33
CA ALA A 66 -7.10 -3.06 4.98
C ALA A 66 -8.63 -2.95 4.97
N GLU A 67 -9.32 -3.68 5.83
CA GLU A 67 -10.79 -3.61 5.98
C GLU A 67 -11.26 -2.24 6.48
N ARG A 68 -10.57 -1.66 7.47
CA ARG A 68 -10.96 -0.37 8.05
C ARG A 68 -10.74 0.82 7.12
N CYS A 69 -9.71 0.75 6.28
CA CYS A 69 -9.24 1.87 5.46
C CYS A 69 -9.47 1.66 3.96
N ALA A 70 -10.14 0.56 3.58
CA ALA A 70 -10.76 0.41 2.28
C ALA A 70 -11.89 1.46 2.12
N PRO A 71 -12.13 1.96 0.90
CA PRO A 71 -13.16 2.95 0.59
C PRO A 71 -14.58 2.36 0.69
#